data_AF-A0A0D9PFM8-F1
#
_entry.id   AF-A0A0D9PFM8-F1
#
_cell.length_a   1.000
_cell.length_b   1.000
_cell.length_c   1.000
_cell.angle_alpha   90.00
_cell.angle_beta   90.00
_cell.angle_gamma   90.00
#
_symmetry.space_group_name_H-M   'P 1'
#
loop_
_entity.id
_entity.type
_entity.pdbx_description
1 polymer ?
#
loop_
_entity_poly.entity_id
_entity_poly.type
_entity_poly.pdbx_seq_one_letter_code
_entity_poly.pdbx_strand_id
1 'polypeptide(L)'
;MKATTFHSLTSVALGVGAMQLQTPLYSSYSFNPLQHLAGIAPYYEPADPPRDPNPPQGCTVTRAAYLVRHAAINANDFDYEQYLQPFLYKLGNATVDWAKIPQLSFLAVWEPPSFSEQELLTRTGKVEAGQLGLSISYRYPKLKLPQRVWTSTAERTVQSARGFVRGLEMDDNTINLVEIPEGKEDGADSLTPYKSCKGYTAAAGAEQQRKYVDLYTAPIIARLKSLAPGFNFTSDDVTAMQAMCGYDTVIRGSSPFCSTDLFSPDEWLQFEYGQDIHLFSGGNDVNATMPLDQINYNRAWVSSRILPFLTNIAIERMNCSANHAVAAAQGRNMSSSPSATTYYRVLLNRSPQVLPGCFDGPGQSCSAKVLPAFLQQRADMFRNYSAVCGNTYKNSTDAVTFYTNSNNGTVVGKKRHLMCLISGKSPLTNTGVLD
;
A
#
# COMPACT_ATOMS: atom_id res chain seq x y z
N MET A 1 -32.28 36.39 78.07
CA MET A 1 -30.98 35.95 77.54
C MET A 1 -30.95 34.43 77.56
N LYS A 2 -31.12 33.78 76.39
CA LYS A 2 -30.97 32.33 76.22
C LYS A 2 -30.06 32.10 75.02
N ALA A 3 -29.08 31.23 75.22
CA ALA A 3 -27.97 30.94 74.34
C ALA A 3 -28.39 30.16 73.09
N THR A 4 -27.71 30.40 71.98
CA THR A 4 -27.79 29.60 70.76
C THR A 4 -26.38 29.16 70.38
N THR A 5 -26.17 27.86 70.41
CA THR A 5 -24.91 27.17 70.06
C THR A 5 -24.85 27.01 68.55
N PHE A 6 -23.80 27.51 67.89
CA PHE A 6 -23.51 27.22 66.48
C PHE A 6 -22.53 26.05 66.39
N HIS A 7 -22.92 24.98 65.70
CA HIS A 7 -22.01 23.91 65.26
C HIS A 7 -21.35 24.32 63.94
N SER A 8 -20.02 24.29 63.89
CA SER A 8 -19.25 24.42 62.65
C SER A 8 -18.93 23.03 62.11
N LEU A 9 -19.49 22.68 60.95
CA LEU A 9 -19.08 21.51 60.19
C LEU A 9 -17.75 21.80 59.49
N THR A 10 -16.72 21.02 59.81
CA THR A 10 -15.44 21.01 59.09
C THR A 10 -15.52 19.99 57.96
N SER A 11 -15.53 20.47 56.73
CA SER A 11 -15.44 19.67 55.51
C SER A 11 -13.99 19.20 55.33
N VAL A 12 -13.70 17.92 55.52
CA VAL A 12 -12.42 17.31 55.15
C VAL A 12 -12.46 17.02 53.66
N ALA A 13 -11.83 17.87 52.86
CA ALA A 13 -11.56 17.58 51.45
C ALA A 13 -10.40 16.57 51.37
N LEU A 14 -10.73 15.29 51.11
CA LEU A 14 -9.76 14.29 50.69
C LEU A 14 -9.30 14.62 49.27
N GLY A 15 -8.19 15.35 49.16
CA GLY A 15 -7.50 15.54 47.90
C GLY A 15 -6.93 14.22 47.41
N VAL A 16 -7.60 13.58 46.46
CA VAL A 16 -7.01 12.52 45.66
C VAL A 16 -6.02 13.21 44.73
N GLY A 17 -4.75 13.24 45.13
CA GLY A 17 -3.67 13.68 44.26
C GLY A 17 -3.61 12.73 43.06
N ALA A 18 -4.12 13.17 41.92
CA ALA A 18 -3.84 12.52 40.65
C ALA A 18 -2.32 12.54 40.47
N MET A 19 -1.67 11.39 40.59
CA MET A 19 -0.30 11.20 40.11
C MET A 19 -0.34 11.39 38.59
N GLN A 20 -0.18 12.63 38.14
CA GLN A 20 0.20 12.93 36.78
C GLN A 20 1.62 12.39 36.60
N LEU A 21 1.74 11.19 36.03
CA LEU A 21 2.98 10.73 35.44
C LEU A 21 3.43 11.81 34.47
N GLN A 22 4.45 12.58 34.85
CA GLN A 22 5.07 13.55 33.96
C GLN A 22 5.58 12.77 32.75
N THR A 23 4.99 13.01 31.59
CA THR A 23 5.60 12.61 30.33
C THR A 23 7.03 13.17 30.32
N PRO A 24 8.04 12.38 29.92
CA PRO A 24 9.39 12.92 29.79
C PRO A 24 9.32 14.18 28.92
N LEU A 25 10.04 15.24 29.29
CA LEU A 25 9.94 16.58 28.69
C LEU A 25 10.08 16.60 27.14
N TYR A 26 10.62 15.52 26.56
CA TYR A 26 10.85 15.36 25.13
C TYR A 26 10.23 14.08 24.52
N SER A 27 9.39 13.35 25.24
CA SER A 27 8.80 12.09 24.77
C SER A 27 7.30 12.21 24.55
N SER A 28 6.89 12.36 23.29
CA SER A 28 5.50 12.22 22.85
C SER A 28 5.36 10.93 22.03
N TYR A 29 5.15 9.80 22.70
CA TYR A 29 4.83 8.56 22.01
C TYR A 29 3.46 8.69 21.34
N SER A 30 3.42 8.42 20.04
CA SER A 30 2.19 8.34 19.26
C SER A 30 2.32 7.15 18.32
N PHE A 31 1.25 6.38 18.20
CA PHE A 31 1.16 5.25 17.28
C PHE A 31 0.01 5.51 16.32
N ASN A 32 0.30 5.43 15.02
CA ASN A 32 -0.71 5.62 13.98
C ASN A 32 -0.98 4.27 13.29
N PRO A 33 -2.09 3.58 13.60
CA PRO A 33 -2.44 2.31 12.97
C PRO A 33 -2.45 2.36 11.46
N LEU A 34 -2.82 3.49 10.84
CA LEU A 34 -2.88 3.64 9.38
C LEU A 34 -1.52 3.44 8.69
N GLN A 35 -0.40 3.57 9.42
CA GLN A 35 0.94 3.30 8.90
C GLN A 35 1.36 1.84 9.01
N HIS A 36 0.50 0.97 9.58
CA HIS A 36 0.76 -0.44 9.88
C HIS A 36 -0.29 -1.38 9.28
N LEU A 37 -0.92 -0.97 8.16
CA LEU A 37 -1.99 -1.73 7.50
C LEU A 37 -1.54 -2.43 6.22
N ALA A 38 -0.25 -2.69 6.05
CA ALA A 38 0.30 -3.35 4.86
C ALA A 38 -0.20 -2.69 3.55
N GLY A 39 -0.77 -3.49 2.63
CA GLY A 39 -1.32 -3.01 1.37
C GLY A 39 -2.60 -2.16 1.47
N ILE A 40 -3.19 -2.03 2.65
CA ILE A 40 -4.42 -1.26 2.93
C ILE A 40 -4.08 0.13 3.50
N ALA A 41 -2.83 0.35 3.90
CA ALA A 41 -2.38 1.64 4.41
C ALA A 41 -2.66 2.76 3.39
N PRO A 42 -3.32 3.87 3.80
CA PRO A 42 -3.35 5.10 3.00
C PRO A 42 -1.92 5.54 2.66
N TYR A 43 -1.76 6.32 1.59
CA TYR A 43 -0.42 6.77 1.19
C TYR A 43 0.25 7.55 2.33
N TYR A 44 1.47 7.17 2.67
CA TYR A 44 2.34 7.93 3.55
C TYR A 44 3.80 7.80 3.10
N GLU A 45 4.66 8.72 3.55
CA GLU A 45 6.10 8.71 3.28
C GLU A 45 6.81 8.10 4.49
N PRO A 46 7.34 6.86 4.40
CA PRO A 46 8.02 6.22 5.52
C PRO A 46 9.31 6.96 5.87
N ALA A 47 9.50 7.25 7.15
CA ALA A 47 10.64 8.01 7.67
C ALA A 47 11.52 7.15 8.59
N ASP A 48 11.98 5.99 8.11
CA ASP A 48 12.79 5.05 8.91
C ASP A 48 13.99 4.46 8.13
N PRO A 49 15.22 4.99 8.34
CA PRO A 49 15.50 6.27 8.96
C PRO A 49 15.01 7.43 8.05
N PRO A 50 14.75 8.63 8.60
CA PRO A 50 14.39 9.79 7.80
C PRO A 50 15.56 10.17 6.89
N ARG A 51 15.33 10.12 5.57
CA ARG A 51 16.31 10.50 4.55
C ARG A 51 15.77 11.65 3.71
N ASP A 52 16.64 12.59 3.36
CA ASP A 52 16.26 13.75 2.54
C ASP A 52 15.84 13.28 1.12
N PRO A 53 14.58 13.50 0.71
CA PRO A 53 14.13 13.15 -0.64
C PRO A 53 14.80 14.03 -1.72
N ASN A 54 15.35 15.19 -1.39
CA ASN A 54 15.94 16.10 -2.37
C ASN A 54 17.19 15.53 -3.04
N PRO A 55 17.50 15.93 -4.28
CA PRO A 55 18.77 15.54 -4.93
C PRO A 55 19.96 15.91 -4.04
N PRO A 56 21.00 15.06 -3.95
CA PRO A 56 22.19 15.40 -3.18
C PRO A 56 22.76 16.76 -3.61
N GLN A 57 23.42 17.46 -2.69
CA GLN A 57 24.02 18.75 -2.98
C GLN A 57 24.94 18.67 -4.21
N GLY A 58 24.79 19.63 -5.13
CA GLY A 58 25.54 19.65 -6.39
C GLY A 58 24.96 18.76 -7.50
N CYS A 59 23.87 18.05 -7.26
CA CYS A 59 23.15 17.25 -8.27
C CYS A 59 21.88 17.96 -8.74
N THR A 60 21.57 17.83 -10.03
CA THR A 60 20.31 18.29 -10.63
C THR A 60 19.65 17.14 -11.37
N VAL A 61 18.36 16.90 -11.10
CA VAL A 61 17.57 15.90 -11.81
C VAL A 61 17.33 16.38 -13.24
N THR A 62 17.59 15.50 -14.20
CA THR A 62 17.46 15.77 -15.64
C THR A 62 16.39 14.91 -16.30
N ARG A 63 16.01 13.77 -15.68
CA ARG A 63 14.87 12.93 -16.05
C ARG A 63 14.35 12.20 -14.82
N ALA A 64 13.06 11.88 -14.82
CA ALA A 64 12.45 10.99 -13.84
C ALA A 64 11.50 10.01 -14.54
N ALA A 65 11.42 8.78 -14.04
CA ALA A 65 10.43 7.79 -14.42
C ALA A 65 9.70 7.31 -13.16
N TYR A 66 8.39 7.12 -13.24
CA TYR A 66 7.56 6.70 -12.10
C TYR A 66 6.82 5.41 -12.43
N LEU A 67 6.83 4.48 -11.48
CA LEU A 67 5.91 3.34 -11.43
C LEU A 67 4.99 3.55 -10.22
N VAL A 68 3.68 3.53 -10.43
CA VAL A 68 2.70 3.95 -9.42
C VAL A 68 1.62 2.88 -9.26
N ARG A 69 1.38 2.43 -8.03
CA ARG A 69 0.21 1.60 -7.66
C ARG A 69 -1.06 2.44 -7.75
N HIS A 70 -2.20 1.82 -8.03
CA HIS A 70 -3.49 2.53 -7.90
C HIS A 70 -3.65 3.19 -6.52
N ALA A 71 -4.41 4.29 -6.48
CA ALA A 71 -4.74 4.97 -5.22
C ALA A 71 -5.77 4.17 -4.40
N ALA A 72 -6.23 4.73 -3.28
CA ALA A 72 -7.15 4.06 -2.38
C ALA A 72 -8.45 3.59 -3.06
N ILE A 73 -8.84 2.35 -2.78
CA ILE A 73 -10.06 1.68 -3.27
C ILE A 73 -10.99 1.32 -2.11
N ASN A 74 -12.25 0.98 -2.38
CA ASN A 74 -13.22 0.69 -1.32
C ASN A 74 -12.85 -0.60 -0.57
N ALA A 75 -12.49 -1.67 -1.27
CA ALA A 75 -11.94 -2.91 -0.73
C ALA A 75 -11.19 -3.68 -1.82
N ASN A 76 -10.12 -4.39 -1.45
CA ASN A 76 -9.66 -5.48 -2.31
C ASN A 76 -10.69 -6.63 -2.28
N ASP A 77 -10.87 -7.28 -3.43
CA ASP A 77 -11.79 -8.40 -3.65
C ASP A 77 -11.51 -9.58 -2.70
N PHE A 78 -10.25 -10.00 -2.57
CA PHE A 78 -9.87 -11.06 -1.64
C PHE A 78 -10.19 -10.69 -0.18
N ASP A 79 -9.78 -9.50 0.27
CA ASP A 79 -10.04 -9.07 1.65
C ASP A 79 -11.55 -8.98 1.95
N TYR A 80 -12.32 -8.50 0.98
CA TYR A 80 -13.77 -8.40 1.11
C TYR A 80 -14.41 -9.77 1.26
N GLU A 81 -14.13 -10.70 0.34
CA GLU A 81 -14.73 -12.03 0.32
C GLU A 81 -14.29 -12.87 1.53
N GLN A 82 -13.00 -12.81 1.88
CA GLN A 82 -12.42 -13.65 2.94
C GLN A 82 -12.71 -13.12 4.35
N TYR A 83 -12.66 -11.80 4.55
CA TYR A 83 -12.69 -11.22 5.90
C TYR A 83 -13.90 -10.30 6.11
N LEU A 84 -14.08 -9.29 5.26
CA LEU A 84 -15.04 -8.22 5.54
C LEU A 84 -16.49 -8.72 5.44
N GLN A 85 -16.88 -9.34 4.33
CA GLN A 85 -18.26 -9.77 4.10
C GLN A 85 -18.76 -10.75 5.18
N PRO A 86 -18.02 -11.81 5.56
CA PRO A 86 -18.45 -12.71 6.63
C PRO A 86 -18.60 -12.00 7.98
N PHE A 87 -17.64 -11.14 8.34
CA PHE A 87 -17.69 -10.35 9.58
C PHE A 87 -18.90 -9.41 9.61
N LEU A 88 -19.13 -8.67 8.53
CA LEU A 88 -20.25 -7.71 8.42
C LEU A 88 -21.61 -8.42 8.46
N TYR A 89 -21.75 -9.57 7.81
CA TYR A 89 -22.96 -10.38 7.88
C TYR A 89 -23.25 -10.84 9.30
N LYS A 90 -22.22 -11.31 10.01
CA LYS A 90 -22.33 -11.75 11.40
C LYS A 90 -22.64 -10.60 12.36
N LEU A 91 -22.00 -9.45 12.17
CA LEU A 91 -22.24 -8.23 12.93
C LEU A 91 -23.70 -7.76 12.78
N GLY A 92 -24.22 -7.75 11.55
CA GLY A 92 -25.61 -7.36 11.27
C GLY A 92 -26.66 -8.30 11.86
N ASN A 93 -26.31 -9.57 12.11
CA ASN A 93 -27.20 -10.56 12.73
C ASN A 93 -27.00 -10.70 14.25
N ALA A 94 -26.03 -9.99 14.83
CA ALA A 94 -25.72 -10.09 16.25
C ALA A 94 -26.79 -9.42 17.11
N THR A 95 -27.15 -10.04 18.23
CA THR A 95 -28.07 -9.48 19.23
C THR A 95 -27.36 -8.84 20.42
N VAL A 96 -26.06 -8.54 20.27
CA VAL A 96 -25.24 -7.93 21.32
C VAL A 96 -25.62 -6.46 21.50
N ASP A 97 -25.80 -6.04 22.75
CA ASP A 97 -25.95 -4.64 23.12
C ASP A 97 -24.58 -3.94 23.14
N TRP A 98 -24.11 -3.54 21.96
CA TRP A 98 -22.77 -2.97 21.77
C TRP A 98 -22.54 -1.71 22.61
N ALA A 99 -23.58 -0.91 22.88
CA ALA A 99 -23.49 0.33 23.65
C ALA A 99 -22.98 0.12 25.08
N LYS A 100 -23.12 -1.10 25.63
CA LYS A 100 -22.64 -1.47 26.97
C LYS A 100 -21.18 -1.89 27.02
N ILE A 101 -20.50 -2.01 25.87
CA ILE A 101 -19.12 -2.47 25.77
C ILE A 101 -18.25 -1.29 25.37
N PRO A 102 -17.52 -0.62 26.29
CA PRO A 102 -16.85 0.66 25.98
C PRO A 102 -15.99 0.63 24.71
N GLN A 103 -15.15 -0.40 24.53
CA GLN A 103 -14.23 -0.54 23.40
C GLN A 103 -14.93 -0.83 22.07
N LEU A 104 -16.18 -1.31 22.10
CA LEU A 104 -16.98 -1.68 20.93
C LEU A 104 -18.26 -0.84 20.82
N SER A 105 -18.42 0.18 21.67
CA SER A 105 -19.64 0.97 21.80
C SER A 105 -20.02 1.69 20.50
N PHE A 106 -19.02 2.02 19.69
CA PHE A 106 -19.23 2.59 18.35
C PHE A 106 -20.07 1.68 17.45
N LEU A 107 -20.04 0.35 17.62
CA LEU A 107 -20.84 -0.59 16.83
C LEU A 107 -22.36 -0.44 17.05
N ALA A 108 -22.80 0.26 18.09
CA ALA A 108 -24.22 0.55 18.29
C ALA A 108 -24.79 1.54 17.27
N VAL A 109 -23.93 2.36 16.65
CA VAL A 109 -24.31 3.43 15.71
C VAL A 109 -23.52 3.38 14.40
N TRP A 110 -22.45 2.60 14.35
CA TRP A 110 -21.63 2.45 13.15
C TRP A 110 -22.36 1.59 12.12
N GLU A 111 -22.41 2.08 10.89
CA GLU A 111 -22.90 1.34 9.74
C GLU A 111 -21.74 1.06 8.77
N PRO A 112 -21.70 -0.14 8.15
CA PRO A 112 -20.67 -0.45 7.17
C PRO A 112 -20.80 0.43 5.93
N PRO A 113 -19.67 0.85 5.31
CA PRO A 113 -19.73 1.53 4.02
C PRO A 113 -20.28 0.60 2.93
N SER A 114 -20.79 1.19 1.84
CA SER A 114 -21.22 0.39 0.68
C SER A 114 -20.01 -0.22 -0.02
N PHE A 115 -20.03 -1.55 -0.15
CA PHE A 115 -19.05 -2.33 -0.90
C PHE A 115 -19.64 -2.89 -2.21
N SER A 116 -20.64 -2.24 -2.79
CA SER A 116 -21.14 -2.61 -4.14
C SER A 116 -20.10 -2.41 -5.25
N GLU A 117 -19.05 -1.62 -4.95
CA GLU A 117 -18.00 -1.20 -5.87
C GLU A 117 -16.60 -1.43 -5.25
N GLN A 118 -16.38 -2.60 -4.61
CA GLN A 118 -15.16 -2.93 -3.84
C GLN A 118 -13.88 -2.42 -4.50
N GLU A 119 -13.58 -2.89 -5.71
CA GLU A 119 -12.31 -2.54 -6.35
C GLU A 119 -12.27 -1.14 -6.96
N LEU A 120 -13.33 -0.33 -6.89
CA LEU A 120 -13.30 1.04 -7.43
C LEU A 120 -12.59 2.00 -6.49
N LEU A 121 -12.03 3.06 -7.06
CA LEU A 121 -11.42 4.15 -6.30
C LEU A 121 -12.42 4.83 -5.37
N THR A 122 -11.96 5.08 -4.15
CA THR A 122 -12.67 5.98 -3.24
C THR A 122 -12.56 7.42 -3.71
N ARG A 123 -13.36 8.31 -3.11
CA ARG A 123 -13.20 9.77 -3.32
C ARG A 123 -11.82 10.24 -2.88
N THR A 124 -11.32 9.71 -1.76
CA THR A 124 -9.96 9.95 -1.25
C THR A 124 -8.92 9.56 -2.29
N GLY A 125 -8.99 8.33 -2.84
CA GLY A 125 -8.04 7.86 -3.83
C GLY A 125 -8.01 8.72 -5.11
N LYS A 126 -9.16 9.25 -5.55
CA LYS A 126 -9.21 10.18 -6.70
C LYS A 126 -8.44 11.49 -6.42
N VAL A 127 -8.54 12.01 -5.20
CA VAL A 127 -7.84 13.23 -4.77
C VAL A 127 -6.35 12.95 -4.60
N GLU A 128 -6.00 11.86 -3.93
CA GLU A 128 -4.61 11.40 -3.73
C GLU A 128 -3.86 11.28 -5.07
N ALA A 129 -4.48 10.66 -6.07
CA ALA A 129 -3.89 10.52 -7.40
C ALA A 129 -3.59 11.89 -8.04
N GLY A 130 -4.52 12.84 -7.97
CA GLY A 130 -4.30 14.21 -8.47
C GLY A 130 -3.25 14.97 -7.69
N GLN A 131 -3.22 14.83 -6.36
CA GLN A 131 -2.20 15.42 -5.50
C GLN A 131 -0.80 14.89 -5.83
N LEU A 132 -0.67 13.59 -6.16
CA LEU A 132 0.60 13.05 -6.63
C LEU A 132 1.06 13.75 -7.91
N GLY A 133 0.16 13.93 -8.90
CA GLY A 133 0.45 14.68 -10.12
C GLY A 133 0.99 16.09 -9.85
N LEU A 134 0.30 16.84 -8.98
CA LEU A 134 0.71 18.19 -8.57
C LEU A 134 2.05 18.18 -7.82
N SER A 135 2.26 17.22 -6.93
CA SER A 135 3.51 17.11 -6.16
C SER A 135 4.72 16.85 -7.07
N ILE A 136 4.53 16.09 -8.15
CA ILE A 136 5.57 15.82 -9.14
C ILE A 136 5.89 17.08 -9.95
N SER A 137 4.90 17.90 -10.30
CA SER A 137 5.14 19.16 -11.02
C SER A 137 5.99 20.14 -10.19
N TYR A 138 5.72 20.24 -8.88
CA TYR A 138 6.55 21.04 -7.96
C TYR A 138 7.94 20.46 -7.71
N ARG A 139 8.06 19.13 -7.74
CA ARG A 139 9.35 18.46 -7.57
C ARG A 139 10.26 18.65 -8.77
N TYR A 140 9.70 18.68 -9.98
CA TYR A 140 10.47 18.75 -11.22
C TYR A 140 10.04 19.92 -12.12
N PRO A 141 10.11 21.18 -11.65
CA PRO A 141 9.54 22.32 -12.36
C PRO A 141 10.24 22.64 -13.69
N LYS A 142 11.43 22.05 -13.92
CA LYS A 142 12.24 22.24 -15.14
C LYS A 142 12.16 21.07 -16.12
N LEU A 143 11.53 19.95 -15.74
CA LEU A 143 11.39 18.81 -16.63
C LEU A 143 10.18 19.02 -17.53
N LYS A 144 10.31 18.59 -18.78
CA LYS A 144 9.17 18.53 -19.70
C LYS A 144 8.18 17.47 -19.22
N LEU A 145 6.90 17.79 -19.25
CA LEU A 145 5.84 16.83 -18.98
C LEU A 145 5.87 15.70 -20.04
N PRO A 146 5.51 14.47 -19.65
CA PRO A 146 5.47 13.36 -20.58
C PRO A 146 4.31 13.52 -21.56
N GLN A 147 4.46 13.13 -22.83
CA GLN A 147 3.33 13.10 -23.78
C GLN A 147 2.40 11.90 -23.58
N ARG A 148 2.86 10.89 -22.84
CA ARG A 148 2.16 9.62 -22.61
C ARG A 148 2.32 9.17 -21.17
N VAL A 149 1.25 8.64 -20.59
CA VAL A 149 1.23 7.88 -19.34
C VAL A 149 0.62 6.52 -19.65
N TRP A 150 1.26 5.45 -19.19
CA TRP A 150 0.78 4.08 -19.40
C TRP A 150 0.09 3.58 -18.14
N THR A 151 -1.03 2.88 -18.30
CA THR A 151 -1.78 2.24 -17.22
C THR A 151 -2.19 0.85 -17.62
N SER A 152 -2.33 -0.05 -16.66
CA SER A 152 -3.03 -1.32 -16.89
C SER A 152 -4.54 -1.07 -17.01
N THR A 153 -5.29 -2.01 -17.58
CA THR A 153 -6.73 -1.85 -17.90
C THR A 153 -7.70 -1.98 -16.72
N ALA A 154 -7.26 -2.32 -15.51
CA ALA A 154 -8.15 -2.36 -14.35
C ALA A 154 -8.75 -0.96 -14.08
N GLU A 155 -10.04 -0.89 -13.79
CA GLU A 155 -10.73 0.41 -13.68
C GLU A 155 -10.07 1.31 -12.62
N ARG A 156 -9.64 0.73 -11.48
CA ARG A 156 -8.91 1.47 -10.44
C ARG A 156 -7.57 2.03 -10.90
N THR A 157 -6.81 1.33 -11.73
CA THR A 157 -5.53 1.83 -12.23
C THR A 157 -5.77 2.91 -13.29
N VAL A 158 -6.72 2.69 -14.21
CA VAL A 158 -7.10 3.69 -15.23
C VAL A 158 -7.56 4.99 -14.58
N GLN A 159 -8.48 4.93 -13.62
CA GLN A 159 -9.00 6.12 -12.95
C GLN A 159 -7.97 6.80 -12.04
N SER A 160 -7.04 6.04 -11.44
CA SER A 160 -5.89 6.60 -10.72
C SER A 160 -4.99 7.36 -11.69
N ALA A 161 -4.66 6.76 -12.83
CA ALA A 161 -3.83 7.39 -13.85
C ALA A 161 -4.49 8.64 -14.45
N ARG A 162 -5.82 8.64 -14.65
CA ARG A 162 -6.58 9.85 -15.04
C ARG A 162 -6.50 10.95 -13.97
N GLY A 163 -6.63 10.59 -12.69
CA GLY A 163 -6.46 11.54 -11.59
C GLY A 163 -5.05 12.16 -11.58
N PHE A 164 -4.04 11.30 -11.69
CA PHE A 164 -2.63 11.69 -11.78
C PHE A 164 -2.35 12.64 -12.94
N VAL A 165 -2.81 12.30 -14.15
CA VAL A 165 -2.65 13.13 -15.35
C VAL A 165 -3.28 14.50 -15.15
N ARG A 166 -4.54 14.56 -14.67
CA ARG A 166 -5.22 15.84 -14.39
C ARG A 166 -4.48 16.73 -13.39
N GLY A 167 -3.78 16.14 -12.41
CA GLY A 167 -2.98 16.91 -11.45
C GLY A 167 -1.61 17.35 -11.98
N LEU A 168 -1.10 16.67 -13.01
CA LEU A 168 0.22 16.92 -13.59
C LEU A 168 0.18 17.88 -14.78
N GLU A 169 -0.89 17.85 -15.57
CA GLU A 169 -1.11 18.71 -16.73
C GLU A 169 -1.28 20.19 -16.35
N MET A 170 -0.80 21.08 -17.22
CA MET A 170 -1.06 22.52 -17.11
C MET A 170 -2.30 22.94 -17.91
N ASP A 171 -2.52 22.28 -19.05
CA ASP A 171 -3.67 22.44 -19.92
C ASP A 171 -4.30 21.05 -20.17
N ASP A 172 -5.63 21.01 -20.26
CA ASP A 172 -6.38 19.77 -20.46
C ASP A 172 -5.96 19.02 -21.74
N ASN A 173 -5.84 17.69 -21.66
CA ASN A 173 -5.61 16.79 -22.78
C ASN A 173 -4.25 16.96 -23.48
N THR A 174 -3.20 17.29 -22.73
CA THR A 174 -1.82 17.41 -23.25
C THR A 174 -0.99 16.11 -23.10
N ILE A 175 -1.45 15.18 -22.27
CA ILE A 175 -0.84 13.89 -21.93
C ILE A 175 -1.83 12.78 -22.27
N ASN A 176 -1.43 11.90 -23.18
CA ASN A 176 -2.26 10.78 -23.60
C ASN A 176 -2.15 9.61 -22.61
N LEU A 177 -3.29 9.15 -22.10
CA LEU A 177 -3.35 7.92 -21.32
C LEU A 177 -3.40 6.71 -22.25
N VAL A 178 -2.45 5.79 -22.10
CA VAL A 178 -2.32 4.57 -22.91
C VAL A 178 -2.60 3.36 -22.04
N GLU A 179 -3.67 2.63 -22.36
CA GLU A 179 -4.05 1.41 -21.65
C GLU A 179 -3.31 0.19 -22.22
N ILE A 180 -2.59 -0.51 -21.34
CA ILE A 180 -1.87 -1.75 -21.61
C ILE A 180 -2.70 -2.93 -21.12
N PRO A 181 -3.07 -3.88 -22.01
CA PRO A 181 -3.87 -5.02 -21.60
C PRO A 181 -3.23 -5.89 -20.50
N GLU A 182 -4.12 -6.52 -19.74
CA GLU A 182 -3.81 -7.40 -18.63
C GLU A 182 -4.10 -8.87 -18.96
N GLY A 183 -4.08 -9.23 -20.26
CA GLY A 183 -4.39 -10.56 -20.73
C GLY A 183 -3.22 -11.53 -20.53
N LYS A 184 -3.54 -12.81 -20.34
CA LYS A 184 -2.51 -13.87 -20.21
C LYS A 184 -1.64 -14.02 -21.46
N GLU A 185 -2.17 -13.60 -22.60
CA GLU A 185 -1.49 -13.64 -23.90
C GLU A 185 -0.36 -12.60 -23.98
N ASP A 186 -0.38 -11.53 -23.17
CA ASP A 186 0.55 -10.39 -23.29
C ASP A 186 1.98 -10.68 -22.79
N GLY A 187 2.21 -11.85 -22.18
CA GLY A 187 3.56 -12.27 -21.75
C GLY A 187 4.20 -11.29 -20.78
N ALA A 188 5.47 -10.92 -21.02
CA ALA A 188 6.18 -9.89 -20.26
C ALA A 188 5.87 -8.45 -20.72
N ASP A 189 5.21 -8.25 -21.87
CA ASP A 189 4.89 -6.91 -22.40
C ASP A 189 3.58 -6.37 -21.81
N SER A 190 3.50 -6.42 -20.48
CA SER A 190 2.36 -5.95 -19.69
C SER A 190 2.85 -5.25 -18.42
N LEU A 191 2.01 -4.37 -17.86
CA LEU A 191 2.20 -3.82 -16.51
C LEU A 191 1.81 -4.82 -15.42
N THR A 192 1.19 -5.95 -15.78
CA THR A 192 0.75 -7.01 -14.85
C THR A 192 1.23 -8.39 -15.31
N PRO A 193 2.55 -8.58 -15.54
CA PRO A 193 3.07 -9.79 -16.18
C PRO A 193 2.66 -11.06 -15.42
N TYR A 194 2.56 -11.00 -14.08
CA TYR A 194 2.15 -12.12 -13.22
C TYR A 194 0.87 -12.85 -13.70
N LYS A 195 -0.05 -12.16 -14.39
CA LYS A 195 -1.27 -12.78 -14.96
C LYS A 195 -0.99 -13.82 -16.03
N SER A 196 0.08 -13.62 -16.79
CA SER A 196 0.56 -14.55 -17.80
C SER A 196 1.35 -15.71 -17.18
N CYS A 197 1.84 -15.57 -15.94
CA CYS A 197 2.75 -16.52 -15.35
C CYS A 197 2.05 -17.70 -14.68
N LYS A 198 2.13 -18.91 -15.27
CA LYS A 198 1.53 -20.11 -14.66
C LYS A 198 2.27 -20.58 -13.41
N GLY A 199 3.57 -20.29 -13.32
CA GLY A 199 4.39 -20.59 -12.14
C GLY A 199 4.13 -19.65 -10.97
N TYR A 200 3.45 -18.53 -11.18
CA TYR A 200 3.05 -17.61 -10.12
C TYR A 200 1.77 -18.11 -9.43
N THR A 201 1.76 -18.05 -8.11
CA THR A 201 0.56 -18.31 -7.31
C THR A 201 0.38 -17.22 -6.26
N ALA A 202 -0.80 -16.59 -6.26
CA ALA A 202 -1.17 -15.61 -5.25
C ALA A 202 -1.36 -16.26 -3.86
N ALA A 203 -1.44 -17.60 -3.77
CA ALA A 203 -1.56 -18.32 -2.50
C ALA A 203 -0.21 -18.60 -1.82
N ALA A 204 0.92 -18.23 -2.44
CA ALA A 204 2.24 -18.39 -1.82
C ALA A 204 2.27 -17.68 -0.46
N GLY A 205 2.65 -18.40 0.60
CA GLY A 205 2.70 -17.85 1.96
C GLY A 205 1.40 -17.85 2.74
N ALA A 206 0.25 -18.20 2.13
CA ALA A 206 -1.04 -18.13 2.80
C ALA A 206 -1.13 -19.07 4.03
N GLU A 207 -0.54 -20.27 3.95
CA GLU A 207 -0.49 -21.20 5.08
C GLU A 207 0.38 -20.66 6.23
N GLN A 208 1.53 -20.07 5.90
CA GLN A 208 2.46 -19.48 6.84
C GLN A 208 1.83 -18.27 7.55
N GLN A 209 1.20 -17.38 6.77
CA GLN A 209 0.41 -16.27 7.30
C GLN A 209 -0.67 -16.79 8.23
N ARG A 210 -1.43 -17.81 7.82
CA ARG A 210 -2.53 -18.36 8.63
C ARG A 210 -2.06 -18.84 9.99
N LYS A 211 -0.95 -19.60 10.03
CA LYS A 211 -0.35 -20.07 11.29
C LYS A 211 -0.01 -18.93 12.24
N TYR A 212 0.61 -17.86 11.71
CA TYR A 212 0.95 -16.68 12.51
C TYR A 212 -0.31 -15.91 12.94
N VAL A 213 -1.28 -15.73 12.05
CA VAL A 213 -2.56 -15.04 12.33
C VAL A 213 -3.33 -15.74 13.45
N ASP A 214 -3.45 -17.07 13.39
CA ASP A 214 -4.11 -17.86 14.43
C ASP A 214 -3.43 -17.68 15.79
N LEU A 215 -2.09 -17.59 15.81
CA LEU A 215 -1.32 -17.39 17.03
C LEU A 215 -1.55 -16.01 17.65
N TYR A 216 -1.35 -14.92 16.89
CA TYR A 216 -1.42 -13.57 17.46
C TYR A 216 -2.85 -13.15 17.79
N THR A 217 -3.86 -13.65 17.05
CA THR A 217 -5.25 -13.30 17.29
C THR A 217 -5.88 -14.06 18.46
N ALA A 218 -5.32 -15.20 18.89
CA ALA A 218 -5.85 -15.97 20.03
C ALA A 218 -6.06 -15.14 21.32
N PRO A 219 -5.09 -14.36 21.83
CA PRO A 219 -5.31 -13.49 23.01
C PRO A 219 -6.34 -12.38 22.75
N ILE A 220 -6.39 -11.84 21.52
CA ILE A 220 -7.37 -10.83 21.11
C ILE A 220 -8.79 -11.40 21.17
N ILE A 221 -8.99 -12.58 20.61
CA ILE A 221 -10.27 -13.30 20.62
C ILE A 221 -10.70 -13.60 22.05
N ALA A 222 -9.78 -14.05 22.92
CA ALA A 222 -10.08 -14.29 24.33
C ALA A 222 -10.57 -13.01 25.04
N ARG A 223 -9.91 -11.87 24.79
CA ARG A 223 -10.31 -10.55 25.29
C ARG A 223 -11.68 -10.14 24.76
N LEU A 224 -11.90 -10.18 23.44
CA LEU A 224 -13.17 -9.79 22.81
C LEU A 224 -14.33 -10.69 23.26
N LYS A 225 -14.11 -12.00 23.41
CA LYS A 225 -15.10 -12.95 23.95
C LYS A 225 -15.48 -12.63 25.40
N SER A 226 -14.55 -12.16 26.22
CA SER A 226 -14.86 -11.75 27.59
C SER A 226 -15.74 -10.50 27.64
N LEU A 227 -15.58 -9.60 26.68
CA LEU A 227 -16.36 -8.37 26.54
C LEU A 227 -17.75 -8.62 25.94
N ALA A 228 -17.85 -9.46 24.91
CA ALA A 228 -19.09 -9.79 24.21
C ALA A 228 -19.28 -11.32 24.09
N PRO A 229 -19.67 -12.04 25.17
CA PRO A 229 -19.79 -13.50 25.14
C PRO A 229 -20.86 -14.01 24.18
N GLY A 230 -21.83 -13.16 23.81
CA GLY A 230 -22.86 -13.45 22.80
C GLY A 230 -22.38 -13.38 21.34
N PHE A 231 -21.12 -12.98 21.10
CA PHE A 231 -20.53 -12.91 19.76
C PHE A 231 -19.32 -13.85 19.66
N ASN A 232 -19.37 -14.80 18.72
CA ASN A 232 -18.35 -15.83 18.58
C ASN A 232 -17.15 -15.36 17.74
N PHE A 233 -16.28 -14.48 18.23
CA PHE A 233 -15.13 -13.98 17.44
C PHE A 233 -14.19 -15.09 16.92
N THR A 234 -13.70 -14.90 15.70
CA THR A 234 -12.68 -15.72 15.01
C THR A 234 -11.47 -14.85 14.65
N SER A 235 -10.38 -15.47 14.22
CA SER A 235 -9.20 -14.75 13.73
C SER A 235 -9.52 -13.94 12.46
N ASP A 236 -10.44 -14.43 11.63
CA ASP A 236 -10.89 -13.73 10.42
C ASP A 236 -11.70 -12.50 10.77
N ASP A 237 -12.55 -12.56 11.82
CA ASP A 237 -13.23 -11.38 12.33
C ASP A 237 -12.24 -10.34 12.86
N VAL A 238 -11.21 -10.75 13.61
CA VAL A 238 -10.17 -9.83 14.10
C VAL A 238 -9.41 -9.19 12.93
N THR A 239 -9.04 -9.99 11.93
CA THR A 239 -8.39 -9.51 10.70
C THR A 239 -9.30 -8.54 9.95
N ALA A 240 -10.60 -8.82 9.86
CA ALA A 240 -11.60 -7.94 9.25
C ALA A 240 -11.71 -6.61 9.99
N MET A 241 -11.77 -6.64 11.33
CA MET A 241 -11.81 -5.44 12.17
C MET A 241 -10.55 -4.59 11.96
N GLN A 242 -9.37 -5.21 11.88
CA GLN A 242 -8.10 -4.52 11.62
C GLN A 242 -8.05 -3.94 10.20
N ALA A 243 -8.46 -4.70 9.18
CA ALA A 243 -8.56 -4.23 7.79
C ALA A 243 -9.58 -3.09 7.63
N MET A 244 -10.69 -3.13 8.36
CA MET A 244 -11.71 -2.08 8.34
C MET A 244 -11.15 -0.74 8.77
N CYS A 245 -10.15 -0.67 9.67
CA CYS A 245 -9.48 0.59 10.00
C CYS A 245 -9.01 1.35 8.73
N GLY A 246 -8.37 0.65 7.80
CA GLY A 246 -7.86 1.28 6.57
C GLY A 246 -8.96 1.56 5.55
N TYR A 247 -9.76 0.55 5.20
CA TYR A 247 -10.81 0.67 4.19
C TYR A 247 -11.86 1.73 4.55
N ASP A 248 -12.32 1.70 5.80
CA ASP A 248 -13.30 2.64 6.30
C ASP A 248 -12.75 4.08 6.35
N THR A 249 -11.47 4.24 6.73
CA THR A 249 -10.79 5.53 6.72
C THR A 249 -10.68 6.11 5.32
N VAL A 250 -10.29 5.32 4.31
CA VAL A 250 -10.18 5.85 2.94
C VAL A 250 -11.53 6.12 2.28
N ILE A 251 -12.61 5.52 2.78
CA ILE A 251 -13.98 5.79 2.30
C ILE A 251 -14.59 7.03 2.99
N ARG A 252 -14.40 7.18 4.31
CA ARG A 252 -15.13 8.17 5.13
C ARG A 252 -14.26 9.20 5.85
N GLY A 253 -12.94 9.09 5.75
CA GLY A 253 -11.96 10.01 6.35
C GLY A 253 -11.47 9.61 7.74
N SER A 254 -12.16 8.70 8.44
CA SER A 254 -11.72 8.12 9.71
C SER A 254 -12.42 6.79 9.96
N SER A 255 -11.87 5.97 10.86
CA SER A 255 -12.51 4.73 11.29
C SER A 255 -12.37 4.52 12.80
N PRO A 256 -13.46 4.20 13.52
CA PRO A 256 -13.37 3.82 14.93
C PRO A 256 -12.60 2.50 15.13
N PHE A 257 -12.50 1.66 14.10
CA PHE A 257 -11.67 0.45 14.15
C PHE A 257 -10.18 0.74 14.30
N CYS A 258 -9.73 1.97 13.98
CA CYS A 258 -8.35 2.39 14.19
C CYS A 258 -8.03 2.76 15.65
N SER A 259 -8.96 2.64 16.59
CA SER A 259 -8.69 3.02 17.99
C SER A 259 -7.61 2.13 18.61
N THR A 260 -6.64 2.75 19.28
CA THR A 260 -5.62 2.03 20.07
C THR A 260 -6.16 1.45 21.38
N ASP A 261 -7.38 1.84 21.77
CA ASP A 261 -8.13 1.22 22.87
C ASP A 261 -8.81 -0.10 22.44
N LEU A 262 -9.03 -0.28 21.12
CA LEU A 262 -9.59 -1.51 20.56
C LEU A 262 -8.48 -2.53 20.29
N PHE A 263 -7.44 -2.10 19.58
CA PHE A 263 -6.23 -2.88 19.31
C PHE A 263 -4.99 -2.08 19.73
N SER A 264 -4.17 -2.64 20.61
CA SER A 264 -2.92 -2.04 21.06
C SER A 264 -1.92 -1.85 19.91
N PRO A 265 -0.92 -0.96 20.05
CA PRO A 265 0.17 -0.82 19.08
C PRO A 265 0.83 -2.14 18.68
N ASP A 266 1.07 -3.04 19.64
CA ASP A 266 1.70 -4.34 19.36
C ASP A 266 0.76 -5.26 18.54
N GLU A 267 -0.55 -5.24 18.79
CA GLU A 267 -1.54 -5.99 18.00
C GLU A 267 -1.61 -5.48 16.55
N TRP A 268 -1.36 -4.18 16.31
CA TRP A 268 -1.22 -3.62 14.95
C TRP A 268 0.09 -4.03 14.28
N LEU A 269 1.21 -4.02 15.01
CA LEU A 269 2.48 -4.51 14.49
C LEU A 269 2.41 -6.01 14.16
N GLN A 270 1.64 -6.78 14.93
CA GLN A 270 1.34 -8.18 14.63
C GLN A 270 0.51 -8.33 13.35
N PHE A 271 -0.54 -7.51 13.16
CA PHE A 271 -1.30 -7.50 11.91
C PHE A 271 -0.41 -7.22 10.69
N GLU A 272 0.41 -6.15 10.75
CA GLU A 272 1.36 -5.80 9.70
C GLU A 272 2.29 -6.96 9.38
N TYR A 273 2.88 -7.58 10.41
CA TYR A 273 3.80 -8.69 10.24
C TYR A 273 3.12 -9.93 9.64
N GLY A 274 1.86 -10.21 10.00
CA GLY A 274 1.06 -11.27 9.38
C GLY A 274 0.90 -11.06 7.88
N GLN A 275 0.62 -9.83 7.45
CA GLN A 275 0.55 -9.48 6.02
C GLN A 275 1.94 -9.52 5.35
N ASP A 276 2.99 -9.12 6.06
CA ASP A 276 4.37 -9.20 5.58
C ASP A 276 4.81 -10.62 5.29
N ILE A 277 4.42 -11.61 6.12
CA ILE A 277 4.70 -13.03 5.86
C ILE A 277 4.15 -13.41 4.49
N HIS A 278 2.86 -13.13 4.22
CA HIS A 278 2.25 -13.49 2.95
C HIS A 278 2.93 -12.80 1.75
N LEU A 279 3.10 -11.48 1.82
CA LEU A 279 3.65 -10.68 0.72
C LEU A 279 5.14 -10.97 0.47
N PHE A 280 5.91 -11.28 1.51
CA PHE A 280 7.31 -11.69 1.37
C PHE A 280 7.44 -13.08 0.76
N SER A 281 6.56 -14.03 1.15
CA SER A 281 6.53 -15.40 0.62
C SER A 281 6.28 -15.45 -0.89
N GLY A 282 5.48 -14.51 -1.41
CA GLY A 282 5.28 -14.36 -2.85
C GLY A 282 6.55 -13.94 -3.60
N GLY A 283 7.60 -13.49 -2.89
CA GLY A 283 8.85 -12.99 -3.47
C GLY A 283 10.13 -13.77 -3.11
N ASN A 284 10.23 -14.45 -1.95
CA ASN A 284 11.46 -15.11 -1.45
C ASN A 284 11.17 -16.25 -0.42
N ASP A 285 12.23 -16.95 0.04
CA ASP A 285 12.16 -18.00 1.08
C ASP A 285 11.86 -17.42 2.48
N VAL A 286 10.63 -17.64 2.92
CA VAL A 286 10.04 -17.20 4.21
C VAL A 286 10.78 -17.78 5.40
N ASN A 287 11.15 -19.06 5.33
CA ASN A 287 11.71 -19.80 6.46
C ASN A 287 13.11 -19.28 6.83
N ALA A 288 13.76 -18.58 5.90
CA ALA A 288 15.07 -18.00 6.13
C ALA A 288 15.02 -16.72 6.98
N THR A 289 13.93 -15.94 6.96
CA THR A 289 13.92 -14.57 7.51
C THR A 289 12.65 -14.10 8.23
N MET A 290 11.55 -14.87 8.19
CA MET A 290 10.24 -14.47 8.74
C MET A 290 9.67 -15.58 9.66
N PRO A 291 10.08 -15.67 10.95
CA PRO A 291 9.53 -16.62 11.91
C PRO A 291 8.00 -16.48 12.06
N LEU A 292 7.31 -17.60 12.31
CA LEU A 292 5.84 -17.67 12.39
C LEU A 292 5.29 -17.61 13.83
N ASP A 293 6.16 -17.42 14.82
CA ASP A 293 5.82 -17.37 16.24
C ASP A 293 6.13 -16.01 16.91
N GLN A 294 6.79 -15.09 16.19
CA GLN A 294 7.14 -13.77 16.69
C GLN A 294 7.41 -12.79 15.54
N ILE A 295 7.34 -11.49 15.83
CA ILE A 295 7.72 -10.43 14.88
C ILE A 295 9.23 -10.38 14.74
N ASN A 296 9.73 -10.44 13.50
CA ASN A 296 11.09 -9.99 13.19
C ASN A 296 11.11 -8.46 13.04
N TYR A 297 11.50 -7.75 14.10
CA TYR A 297 11.61 -6.28 14.09
C TYR A 297 12.73 -5.75 13.18
N ASN A 298 13.69 -6.59 12.79
CA ASN A 298 14.81 -6.23 11.91
C ASN A 298 14.58 -6.63 10.45
N ARG A 299 13.35 -7.05 10.09
CA ARG A 299 13.03 -7.43 8.72
C ARG A 299 13.21 -6.26 7.76
N ALA A 300 13.78 -6.54 6.59
CA ALA A 300 13.88 -5.55 5.51
C ALA A 300 12.53 -5.33 4.81
N TRP A 301 11.65 -6.34 4.83
CA TRP A 301 10.34 -6.28 4.19
C TRP A 301 9.27 -5.85 5.19
N VAL A 302 8.88 -4.57 5.10
CA VAL A 302 7.74 -3.99 5.84
C VAL A 302 6.76 -3.46 4.80
N SER A 303 5.71 -4.21 4.53
CA SER A 303 4.82 -3.96 3.38
C SER A 303 4.09 -2.64 3.45
N SER A 304 3.74 -2.13 4.64
CA SER A 304 3.12 -0.81 4.80
C SER A 304 4.03 0.34 4.34
N ARG A 305 5.35 0.13 4.34
CA ARG A 305 6.34 1.10 3.85
C ARG A 305 6.59 0.98 2.36
N ILE A 306 6.43 -0.23 1.83
CA ILE A 306 6.79 -0.58 0.45
C ILE A 306 5.59 -0.48 -0.48
N LEU A 307 4.42 -0.95 -0.05
CA LEU A 307 3.24 -1.12 -0.87
C LEU A 307 1.96 -0.50 -0.26
N PRO A 308 1.95 0.69 0.39
CA PRO A 308 0.69 1.37 0.72
C PRO A 308 -0.11 1.71 -0.56
N PHE A 309 -1.36 2.16 -0.42
CA PHE A 309 -2.07 2.75 -1.56
C PHE A 309 -1.25 3.90 -2.18
N LEU A 310 -1.37 4.07 -3.50
CA LEU A 310 -0.62 5.09 -4.26
C LEU A 310 0.91 5.00 -4.12
N THR A 311 1.43 3.82 -3.75
CA THR A 311 2.87 3.58 -3.74
C THR A 311 3.49 4.04 -5.05
N ASN A 312 4.59 4.77 -4.96
CA ASN A 312 5.31 5.22 -6.13
C ASN A 312 6.81 4.96 -6.01
N ILE A 313 7.36 4.39 -7.08
CA ILE A 313 8.81 4.19 -7.27
C ILE A 313 9.26 5.20 -8.31
N ALA A 314 10.10 6.14 -7.90
CA ALA A 314 10.72 7.13 -8.79
C ALA A 314 12.16 6.72 -9.11
N ILE A 315 12.49 6.65 -10.39
CA ILE A 315 13.88 6.51 -10.86
C ILE A 315 14.31 7.86 -11.42
N GLU A 316 15.24 8.51 -10.75
CA GLU A 316 15.77 9.81 -11.17
C GLU A 316 17.13 9.65 -11.83
N ARG A 317 17.31 10.28 -13.00
CA ARG A 317 18.62 10.51 -13.61
C ARG A 317 19.09 11.92 -13.26
N MET A 318 20.25 12.02 -12.65
CA MET A 318 20.84 13.27 -12.18
C MET A 318 22.18 13.53 -12.87
N ASN A 319 22.51 14.81 -13.05
CA ASN A 319 23.89 15.24 -13.33
C ASN A 319 24.43 15.94 -12.09
N CYS A 320 25.61 15.52 -11.62
CA CYS A 320 26.25 16.09 -10.44
C CYS A 320 27.55 16.80 -10.80
N SER A 321 27.86 17.91 -10.13
CA SER A 321 29.10 18.67 -10.34
C SER A 321 30.34 17.90 -9.87
N ALA A 322 31.49 18.19 -10.50
CA ALA A 322 32.74 17.46 -10.29
C ALA A 322 33.18 17.40 -8.81
N ASN A 323 33.05 18.51 -8.08
CA ASN A 323 33.47 18.59 -6.68
C ASN A 323 32.67 17.64 -5.76
N HIS A 324 31.39 17.41 -6.06
CA HIS A 324 30.54 16.49 -5.29
C HIS A 324 30.65 15.04 -5.78
N ALA A 325 31.00 14.83 -7.06
CA ALA A 325 31.36 13.52 -7.59
C ALA A 325 32.66 12.96 -6.97
N VAL A 326 33.65 13.83 -6.74
CA VAL A 326 34.95 13.45 -6.15
C VAL A 326 34.84 13.16 -4.66
N ALA A 327 34.04 13.92 -3.89
CA ALA A 327 33.85 13.66 -2.46
C ALA A 327 33.17 12.30 -2.18
N ALA A 328 32.27 11.84 -3.07
CA ALA A 328 31.69 10.50 -2.99
C ALA A 328 32.71 9.38 -3.33
N ALA A 329 33.74 9.70 -4.12
CA ALA A 329 34.81 8.79 -4.52
C ALA A 329 36.02 8.81 -3.57
N GLN A 330 36.18 9.83 -2.72
CA GLN A 330 37.26 9.94 -1.73
C GLN A 330 37.07 8.91 -0.61
N GLY A 331 37.60 7.71 -0.89
CA GLY A 331 37.44 6.47 -0.14
C GLY A 331 37.68 5.24 -1.01
N ARG A 332 37.64 5.40 -2.34
CA ARG A 332 37.96 4.38 -3.34
C ARG A 332 38.92 5.00 -4.37
N ASN A 333 40.17 4.54 -4.41
CA ASN A 333 41.22 5.01 -5.33
C ASN A 333 40.72 5.15 -6.78
N MET A 334 40.32 6.35 -7.21
CA MET A 334 40.00 6.66 -8.60
C MET A 334 40.65 7.99 -9.01
N SER A 335 41.73 7.87 -9.78
CA SER A 335 42.54 8.97 -10.30
C SER A 335 42.01 9.47 -11.64
N SER A 336 40.95 10.28 -11.64
CA SER A 336 40.64 11.19 -12.76
C SER A 336 39.45 12.07 -12.40
N SER A 337 39.65 13.38 -12.46
CA SER A 337 38.61 14.40 -12.31
C SER A 337 37.50 14.18 -13.35
N PRO A 338 36.23 13.91 -12.96
CA PRO A 338 35.19 13.71 -13.94
C PRO A 338 34.49 15.04 -14.24
N SER A 339 34.37 15.36 -15.53
CA SER A 339 33.24 16.15 -16.05
C SER A 339 31.93 15.71 -15.39
N ALA A 340 30.95 16.62 -15.24
CA ALA A 340 29.68 16.33 -14.58
C ALA A 340 29.18 14.90 -14.88
N THR A 341 29.11 14.08 -13.84
CA THR A 341 28.85 12.63 -13.98
C THR A 341 27.36 12.38 -13.86
N THR A 342 26.83 11.52 -14.73
CA THR A 342 25.44 11.06 -14.66
C THR A 342 25.31 9.99 -13.57
N TYR A 343 24.32 10.16 -12.71
CA TYR A 343 23.96 9.22 -11.65
C TYR A 343 22.47 8.90 -11.69
N TYR A 344 22.11 7.78 -11.07
CA TYR A 344 20.75 7.29 -10.97
C TYR A 344 20.43 7.00 -9.52
N ARG A 345 19.25 7.36 -9.07
CA ARG A 345 18.76 6.96 -7.74
C ARG A 345 17.30 6.53 -7.81
N VAL A 346 16.91 5.75 -6.81
CA VAL A 346 15.54 5.27 -6.66
C VAL A 346 14.95 5.88 -5.39
N LEU A 347 13.73 6.37 -5.49
CA LEU A 347 12.91 6.76 -4.35
C LEU A 347 11.71 5.81 -4.29
N LEU A 348 11.40 5.32 -3.11
CA LEU A 348 10.19 4.56 -2.82
C LEU A 348 9.36 5.39 -1.85
N ASN A 349 8.18 5.85 -2.28
CA ASN A 349 7.32 6.74 -1.50
C ASN A 349 8.12 7.96 -0.98
N ARG A 350 8.86 8.58 -1.91
CA ARG A 350 9.83 9.68 -1.68
C ARG A 350 11.04 9.35 -0.80
N SER A 351 11.13 8.17 -0.20
CA SER A 351 12.29 7.75 0.58
C SER A 351 13.42 7.22 -0.33
N PRO A 352 14.63 7.82 -0.32
CA PRO A 352 15.78 7.33 -1.08
C PRO A 352 16.21 5.92 -0.70
N GLN A 353 16.25 5.05 -1.72
CA GLN A 353 16.67 3.66 -1.59
C GLN A 353 18.11 3.47 -2.07
N VAL A 354 18.88 2.70 -1.31
CA VAL A 354 20.21 2.25 -1.73
C VAL A 354 20.05 1.04 -2.64
N LEU A 355 20.71 1.03 -3.79
CA LEU A 355 20.76 -0.14 -4.65
C LEU A 355 21.97 -1.00 -4.26
N PRO A 356 21.80 -2.18 -3.64
CA PRO A 356 22.93 -2.99 -3.21
C PRO A 356 23.76 -3.43 -4.42
N GLY A 357 25.04 -3.04 -4.43
CA GLY A 357 25.95 -3.25 -5.57
C GLY A 357 26.02 -2.07 -6.56
N CYS A 358 25.19 -1.04 -6.41
CA CYS A 358 25.33 0.20 -7.19
C CYS A 358 25.02 1.46 -6.35
N PHE A 359 26.00 1.88 -5.55
CA PHE A 359 25.90 3.01 -4.63
C PHE A 359 27.20 3.84 -4.59
N ASP A 360 27.90 3.91 -5.71
CA ASP A 360 29.21 4.57 -5.86
C ASP A 360 29.13 6.09 -6.08
N GLY A 361 27.93 6.66 -6.17
CA GLY A 361 27.68 8.07 -6.40
C GLY A 361 27.23 8.86 -5.17
N PRO A 362 27.08 10.20 -5.31
CA PRO A 362 26.60 11.08 -4.25
C PRO A 362 25.27 10.60 -3.65
N GLY A 363 25.16 10.67 -2.33
CA GLY A 363 23.94 10.21 -1.62
C GLY A 363 23.63 8.73 -1.81
N GLN A 364 24.65 7.89 -2.05
CA GLN A 364 24.53 6.46 -2.36
C GLN A 364 23.74 6.17 -3.65
N SER A 365 23.81 7.10 -4.61
CA SER A 365 23.30 6.89 -5.96
C SER A 365 24.20 5.96 -6.77
N CYS A 366 23.71 5.48 -7.90
CA CYS A 366 24.36 4.56 -8.82
C CYS A 366 24.95 5.33 -9.99
N SER A 367 26.26 5.24 -10.25
CA SER A 367 26.85 5.93 -11.40
C SER A 367 26.43 5.29 -12.72
N ALA A 368 26.39 6.09 -13.79
CA ALA A 368 26.16 5.59 -15.16
C ALA A 368 27.22 4.56 -15.60
N LYS A 369 28.39 4.53 -14.96
CA LYS A 369 29.46 3.56 -15.22
C LYS A 369 29.13 2.18 -14.63
N VAL A 370 28.59 2.14 -13.41
CA VAL A 370 28.30 0.88 -12.69
C VAL A 370 26.90 0.35 -13.02
N LEU A 371 25.96 1.22 -13.35
CA LEU A 371 24.57 0.86 -13.64
C LEU A 371 24.40 -0.30 -14.64
N PRO A 372 25.11 -0.35 -15.80
CA PRO A 372 24.91 -1.44 -16.77
C PRO A 372 25.21 -2.82 -16.18
N ALA A 373 26.30 -2.95 -15.40
CA ALA A 373 26.66 -4.21 -14.77
C ALA A 373 25.65 -4.62 -13.68
N PHE A 374 25.18 -3.64 -12.89
CA PHE A 374 24.13 -3.88 -11.90
C PHE A 374 22.82 -4.37 -12.56
N LEU A 375 22.39 -3.72 -13.64
CA LEU A 375 21.18 -4.11 -14.37
C LEU A 375 21.33 -5.50 -15.01
N GLN A 376 22.50 -5.81 -15.59
CA GLN A 376 22.77 -7.13 -16.16
C GLN A 376 22.68 -8.23 -15.10
N GLN A 377 23.28 -8.01 -13.92
CA GLN A 377 23.21 -8.97 -12.82
C GLN A 377 21.75 -9.26 -12.41
N ARG A 378 20.89 -8.23 -12.35
CA ARG A 378 19.46 -8.42 -12.04
C ARG A 378 18.72 -9.13 -13.17
N ALA A 379 19.00 -8.77 -14.42
CA ALA A 379 18.43 -9.46 -15.58
C ALA A 379 18.81 -10.95 -15.60
N ASP A 380 20.05 -11.30 -15.25
CA ASP A 380 20.52 -12.69 -15.21
C ASP A 380 19.81 -13.52 -14.14
N MET A 381 19.40 -12.92 -13.02
CA MET A 381 18.64 -13.59 -11.95
C MET A 381 17.23 -14.00 -12.41
N PHE A 382 16.61 -13.22 -13.30
CA PHE A 382 15.20 -13.35 -13.68
C PHE A 382 15.00 -13.50 -15.20
N ARG A 383 16.01 -14.01 -15.91
CA ARG A 383 15.96 -14.21 -17.36
C ARG A 383 14.94 -15.28 -17.78
N ASN A 384 14.57 -15.25 -19.06
CA ASN A 384 13.66 -16.22 -19.68
C ASN A 384 12.30 -16.29 -18.99
N TYR A 385 11.67 -15.13 -18.77
CA TYR A 385 10.36 -15.00 -18.16
C TYR A 385 9.36 -16.03 -18.72
N SER A 386 9.23 -16.11 -20.05
CA SER A 386 8.32 -17.04 -20.73
C SER A 386 8.62 -18.50 -20.41
N ALA A 387 9.89 -18.88 -20.29
CA ALA A 387 10.28 -20.24 -19.95
C ALA A 387 9.98 -20.57 -18.49
N VAL A 388 10.35 -19.69 -17.55
CA VAL A 388 10.10 -19.86 -16.11
C VAL A 388 8.59 -19.93 -15.83
N CYS A 389 7.82 -19.10 -16.53
CA CYS A 389 6.38 -19.02 -16.37
C CYS A 389 5.59 -20.06 -17.15
N GLY A 390 6.24 -20.88 -17.99
CA GLY A 390 5.56 -21.88 -18.82
C GLY A 390 4.58 -21.28 -19.83
N ASN A 391 4.91 -20.10 -20.37
CA ASN A 391 4.07 -19.38 -21.32
C ASN A 391 4.14 -20.07 -22.69
N THR A 392 2.98 -20.42 -23.23
CA THR A 392 2.85 -21.14 -24.52
C THR A 392 2.10 -20.31 -25.56
N TYR A 393 1.85 -19.03 -25.27
CA TYR A 393 1.11 -18.12 -26.15
C TYR A 393 1.99 -17.66 -27.32
N LYS A 394 1.40 -17.54 -28.52
CA LYS A 394 2.12 -17.19 -29.76
C LYS A 394 2.77 -15.81 -29.72
N ASN A 395 2.24 -14.90 -28.91
CA ASN A 395 2.73 -13.53 -28.69
C ASN A 395 3.50 -13.38 -27.37
N SER A 396 3.88 -14.49 -26.70
CA SER A 396 4.71 -14.40 -25.51
C SER A 396 6.06 -13.77 -25.86
N THR A 397 6.46 -12.80 -25.05
CA THR A 397 7.71 -12.06 -25.15
C THR A 397 8.35 -11.97 -23.78
N ASP A 398 9.67 -11.86 -23.74
CA ASP A 398 10.47 -11.66 -22.53
C ASP A 398 10.88 -10.19 -22.33
N ALA A 399 10.41 -9.30 -23.21
CA ALA A 399 10.74 -7.88 -23.19
C ALA A 399 9.49 -6.99 -23.18
N VAL A 400 9.59 -5.87 -22.48
CA VAL A 400 8.61 -4.78 -22.52
C VAL A 400 8.94 -3.86 -23.70
N THR A 401 7.98 -3.68 -24.60
CA THR A 401 8.13 -2.92 -25.84
C THR A 401 7.20 -1.70 -25.92
N PHE A 402 6.14 -1.65 -25.11
CA PHE A 402 5.13 -0.57 -25.18
C PHE A 402 5.66 0.84 -24.82
N TYR A 403 6.83 0.96 -24.18
CA TYR A 403 7.48 2.26 -23.95
C TYR A 403 8.17 2.83 -25.21
N THR A 404 8.64 1.97 -26.11
CA THR A 404 9.40 2.35 -27.31
C THR A 404 8.56 2.29 -28.58
N ASN A 405 7.47 1.54 -28.59
CA ASN A 405 6.59 1.43 -29.75
C ASN A 405 5.91 2.78 -30.04
N SER A 406 5.94 3.19 -31.32
CA SER A 406 5.37 4.42 -31.84
C SER A 406 3.85 4.37 -32.01
N ASN A 407 3.18 3.38 -31.41
CA ASN A 407 1.73 3.27 -31.51
C ASN A 407 1.11 4.48 -30.81
N ASN A 408 0.31 5.22 -31.58
CA ASN A 408 -0.15 6.57 -31.31
C ASN A 408 -1.28 6.61 -30.25
N GLY A 409 -1.12 5.85 -29.16
CA GLY A 409 -2.15 5.69 -28.13
C GLY A 409 -3.33 4.79 -28.53
N THR A 410 -3.24 4.02 -29.62
CA THR A 410 -4.23 3.00 -29.93
C THR A 410 -4.03 1.78 -29.02
N VAL A 411 -5.09 1.41 -28.30
CA VAL A 411 -5.22 0.18 -27.50
C VAL A 411 -4.55 -0.98 -28.24
N VAL A 412 -3.46 -1.52 -27.68
CA VAL A 412 -2.77 -2.69 -28.24
C VAL A 412 -3.49 -3.94 -27.76
N GLY A 413 -4.75 -4.13 -28.17
CA GLY A 413 -5.56 -5.28 -27.79
C GLY A 413 -6.79 -5.37 -28.69
N LYS A 414 -7.03 -6.54 -29.30
CA LYS A 414 -8.28 -6.80 -30.05
C LYS A 414 -9.46 -6.56 -29.11
N LYS A 415 -10.38 -5.66 -29.48
CA LYS A 415 -11.71 -5.52 -28.85
C LYS A 415 -12.34 -6.91 -28.68
N ARG A 416 -12.32 -7.47 -27.48
CA ARG A 416 -13.23 -8.57 -27.13
C ARG A 416 -14.52 -7.91 -26.63
N HIS A 417 -15.62 -8.23 -27.28
CA HIS A 417 -16.95 -7.80 -26.85
C HIS A 417 -17.15 -8.21 -25.39
N LEU A 418 -17.49 -7.23 -24.54
CA LEU A 418 -17.98 -7.45 -23.20
C LEU A 418 -19.31 -8.21 -23.32
N MET A 419 -19.30 -9.53 -23.16
CA MET A 419 -20.53 -10.25 -22.82
C MET A 419 -20.78 -10.03 -21.34
N CYS A 420 -21.76 -9.18 -21.02
CA CYS A 420 -22.40 -9.16 -19.71
C CYS A 420 -22.91 -10.57 -19.38
N LEU A 421 -22.23 -11.27 -18.49
CA LEU A 421 -22.78 -12.43 -17.80
C LEU A 421 -23.74 -11.91 -16.72
N ILE A 422 -24.99 -11.66 -17.11
CA ILE A 422 -26.10 -11.59 -16.15
C ILE A 422 -26.46 -13.03 -15.82
N SER A 423 -26.16 -13.43 -14.58
CA SER A 423 -26.56 -14.71 -14.00
C SER A 423 -28.08 -14.91 -14.12
N GLY A 424 -28.48 -16.12 -14.50
CA GLY A 424 -29.83 -16.47 -14.88
C GLY A 424 -30.87 -16.37 -13.76
N LYS A 425 -32.07 -15.95 -14.15
CA LYS A 425 -33.32 -16.46 -13.59
C LYS A 425 -34.15 -17.01 -14.74
N SER A 426 -34.41 -18.31 -14.71
CA SER A 426 -35.35 -18.98 -15.61
C SER A 426 -36.77 -18.44 -15.38
N PRO A 427 -37.57 -18.15 -16.43
CA PRO A 427 -39.00 -17.95 -16.27
C PRO A 427 -39.70 -19.30 -16.26
N LEU A 428 -40.50 -19.51 -15.21
CA LEU A 428 -41.51 -20.55 -15.12
C LEU A 428 -42.48 -20.42 -16.30
N THR A 429 -42.69 -21.54 -16.99
CA THR A 429 -43.75 -21.77 -17.95
C THR A 429 -45.11 -21.54 -17.30
N ASN A 430 -45.93 -20.65 -17.87
CA ASN A 430 -47.37 -20.66 -17.64
C ASN A 430 -48.09 -20.67 -18.99
N THR A 431 -48.81 -21.75 -19.23
CA THR A 431 -49.65 -22.04 -20.38
C THR A 431 -51.06 -21.48 -20.15
N GLY A 432 -51.65 -20.86 -21.18
CA GLY A 432 -53.07 -20.44 -21.23
C GLY A 432 -53.21 -19.20 -22.12
N VAL A 433 -53.35 -19.34 -23.45
CA VAL A 433 -54.60 -19.51 -24.22
C VAL A 433 -55.52 -18.27 -24.16
N LEU A 434 -55.53 -17.56 -25.30
CA LEU A 434 -56.64 -16.88 -25.99
C LEU A 434 -57.92 -16.65 -25.19
N ASP A 435 -58.22 -15.41 -24.83
CA ASP A 435 -59.08 -14.46 -25.57
C ASP A 435 -58.89 -13.02 -25.03
#